data_AF-A0A944D1C7-F1
#
_entry.id   AF-A0A944D1C7-F1
#
_cell.length_a   1.000
_cell.length_b   1.000
_cell.length_c   1.000
_cell.angle_alpha   90.00
_cell.angle_beta   90.00
_cell.angle_gamma   90.00
#
_symmetry.space_group_name_H-M   'P 1'
#
loop_
_entity.id
_entity.type
_entity.pdbx_description
1 polymer ?
#
loop_
_entity_poly.entity_id
_entity_poly.type
_entity_poly.pdbx_seq_one_letter_code
_entity_poly.pdbx_strand_id
1 'polypeptide(L)'
;MAKAECDKSRNSRKAKIKAAGLPTKGKIRYVPPSKWKPSSPLPRGSNKGYLDKFGNEWTKGPSRTQGQAFEWDVQLSTTGKKQLGWATRDGSHLNISLDGRITHK
;
A
#
# COMPACT_ATOMS: atom_id res chain seq x y z
N MET A 1 -27.80 33.46 -13.35
CA MET A 1 -26.82 33.24 -12.26
C MET A 1 -26.65 31.74 -12.08
N ALA A 2 -25.50 31.19 -12.42
CA ALA A 2 -25.24 29.75 -12.32
C ALA A 2 -24.92 29.36 -10.86
N LYS A 3 -25.51 28.24 -10.41
CA LYS A 3 -25.21 27.55 -9.15
C LYS A 3 -23.94 26.71 -9.29
N ALA A 4 -23.19 26.61 -8.17
CA ALA A 4 -22.26 25.56 -7.71
C ALA A 4 -21.25 24.99 -8.74
N GLU A 5 -19.95 24.85 -8.45
CA GLU A 5 -19.37 23.95 -7.45
C GLU A 5 -18.00 24.50 -6.98
N CYS A 6 -17.81 24.67 -5.67
CA CYS A 6 -16.46 24.86 -5.12
C CYS A 6 -15.86 23.47 -4.88
N ASP A 7 -15.05 23.01 -5.84
CA ASP A 7 -14.20 21.83 -5.74
C ASP A 7 -13.25 21.96 -4.53
N LYS A 8 -13.67 21.43 -3.39
CA LYS A 8 -12.78 21.24 -2.26
C LYS A 8 -11.96 19.99 -2.51
N SER A 9 -10.74 20.19 -3.01
CA SER A 9 -9.63 19.24 -2.94
C SER A 9 -9.41 18.75 -1.49
N ARG A 10 -10.24 17.81 -1.05
CA ARG A 10 -10.03 17.14 0.22
C ARG A 10 -8.93 16.12 -0.01
N ASN A 11 -7.71 16.54 0.32
CA ASN A 11 -6.56 15.71 0.67
C ASN A 11 -6.99 14.65 1.71
N SER A 12 -7.77 13.66 1.30
CA SER A 12 -8.25 12.59 2.16
C SER A 12 -7.22 11.47 2.16
N ARG A 13 -7.07 10.78 3.29
CA ARG A 13 -6.14 9.64 3.42
C ARG A 13 -6.31 8.66 2.26
N LYS A 14 -7.57 8.34 1.94
CA LYS A 14 -7.93 7.40 0.87
C LYS A 14 -7.51 7.90 -0.52
N ALA A 15 -7.67 9.18 -0.82
CA ALA A 15 -7.26 9.75 -2.11
C ALA A 15 -5.74 9.62 -2.32
N LYS A 16 -4.93 9.97 -1.32
CA LYS A 16 -3.45 9.82 -1.41
C LYS A 16 -3.00 8.37 -1.55
N ILE A 17 -3.62 7.45 -0.80
CA ILE A 17 -3.32 6.02 -0.91
C ILE A 17 -3.67 5.50 -2.32
N LYS A 18 -4.84 5.89 -2.86
CA LYS A 18 -5.25 5.52 -4.23
C LYS A 18 -4.32 6.11 -5.29
N ALA A 19 -3.95 7.38 -5.16
CA ALA A 19 -3.03 8.05 -6.09
C ALA A 19 -1.65 7.37 -6.11
N ALA A 20 -1.22 6.79 -4.99
CA ALA A 20 -0.01 5.98 -4.89
C ALA A 20 -0.14 4.56 -5.49
N GLY A 21 -1.34 4.13 -5.89
CA GLY A 21 -1.61 2.77 -6.37
C GLY A 21 -1.66 1.71 -5.26
N LEU A 22 -1.77 2.12 -4.00
CA LEU A 22 -1.79 1.22 -2.84
C LEU A 22 -3.20 0.61 -2.64
N PRO A 23 -3.32 -0.69 -2.31
CA PRO A 23 -4.61 -1.36 -2.22
C PRO A 23 -5.41 -0.87 -1.02
N THR A 24 -6.64 -0.42 -1.30
CA THR A 24 -7.62 0.03 -0.29
C THR A 24 -8.75 -0.98 -0.05
N LYS A 25 -8.72 -2.12 -0.75
CA LYS A 25 -9.67 -3.24 -0.70
C LYS A 25 -8.90 -4.57 -0.66
N GLY A 26 -9.61 -5.68 -0.53
CA GLY A 26 -9.02 -7.02 -0.45
C GLY A 26 -8.64 -7.45 0.97
N LYS A 27 -8.05 -8.64 1.08
CA LYS A 27 -7.64 -9.23 2.36
C LYS A 27 -6.45 -8.51 2.96
N ILE A 28 -5.48 -8.11 2.12
CA ILE A 28 -4.33 -7.31 2.55
C ILE A 28 -4.46 -5.89 1.98
N ARG A 29 -4.50 -4.91 2.88
CA ARG A 29 -4.65 -3.49 2.53
C ARG A 29 -3.46 -2.70 3.05
N TYR A 30 -3.07 -1.67 2.31
CA TYR A 30 -2.16 -0.68 2.86
C TYR A 30 -2.87 0.14 3.95
N VAL A 31 -2.22 0.28 5.10
CA VAL A 31 -2.69 1.13 6.18
C VAL A 31 -1.57 2.09 6.55
N PRO A 32 -1.72 3.42 6.36
CA PRO A 32 -0.64 4.36 6.66
C PRO A 32 -0.35 4.38 8.17
N PRO A 33 0.86 4.79 8.59
CA PRO A 33 1.20 5.00 9.99
C PRO A 33 0.18 5.87 10.71
N SER A 34 -0.16 5.51 11.95
CA SER A 34 -1.26 6.16 12.71
C SER A 34 -1.10 7.68 12.86
N LYS A 35 0.15 8.15 12.94
CA LYS A 35 0.50 9.58 13.07
C LYS A 35 0.64 10.31 11.72
N TRP A 36 0.49 9.62 10.59
CA TRP A 36 0.59 10.25 9.28
C TRP A 36 -0.58 11.20 9.00
N LYS A 37 -0.27 12.39 8.49
CA LYS A 37 -1.24 13.42 8.13
C LYS A 37 -1.40 13.49 6.61
N PRO A 38 -2.63 13.59 6.07
CA PRO A 38 -2.86 13.73 4.64
C PRO A 38 -2.25 14.97 4.00
N SER A 39 -1.84 15.99 4.77
CA SER A 39 -1.10 17.14 4.25
C SER A 39 0.34 16.78 3.87
N SER A 40 0.94 15.75 4.49
CA SER A 40 2.31 15.32 4.23
C SER A 40 2.38 14.25 3.12
N PRO A 41 3.53 14.07 2.44
CA PRO A 41 3.78 12.90 1.60
C PRO A 41 3.60 11.61 2.39
N LEU A 42 3.29 10.49 1.70
CA LEU A 42 3.29 9.19 2.35
C LEU A 42 4.74 8.85 2.78
N PRO A 43 4.94 8.33 4.00
CA PRO A 43 6.26 8.01 4.52
C PRO A 43 6.92 6.92 3.68
N ARG A 44 8.23 7.05 3.48
CA ARG A 44 9.04 6.14 2.68
C ARG A 44 10.10 5.46 3.52
N GLY A 45 10.42 4.22 3.19
CA GLY A 45 11.52 3.47 3.80
C GLY A 45 12.83 3.65 3.04
N SER A 46 13.86 2.89 3.43
CA SER A 46 15.19 2.92 2.83
C SER A 46 15.19 2.47 1.37
N ASN A 47 14.27 1.58 0.98
CA ASN A 47 14.12 1.12 -0.40
C ASN A 47 13.21 2.04 -1.23
N LYS A 48 12.89 3.23 -0.70
CA LYS A 48 11.98 4.22 -1.33
C LYS A 48 10.56 3.69 -1.52
N GLY A 49 10.21 2.57 -0.91
CA GLY A 49 8.86 2.02 -0.83
C GLY A 49 8.01 2.75 0.20
N TYR A 50 6.71 2.49 0.22
CA TYR A 50 5.80 3.13 1.19
C TYR A 50 5.77 2.35 2.50
N LEU A 51 5.94 3.04 3.62
CA LEU A 51 5.84 2.42 4.94
C LEU A 51 4.39 2.33 5.40
N ASP A 52 3.96 1.17 5.85
CA ASP A 52 2.66 0.98 6.50
C ASP A 52 2.75 1.14 8.03
N LYS A 53 1.61 1.05 8.72
CA LYS A 53 1.53 1.22 10.18
C LYS A 53 2.29 0.17 10.99
N PHE A 54 2.66 -0.95 10.37
CA PHE A 54 3.43 -2.02 11.00
C PHE A 54 4.91 -1.94 10.65
N GLY A 55 5.30 -0.96 9.83
CA GLY A 55 6.66 -0.76 9.36
C GLY A 55 7.03 -1.66 8.17
N ASN A 56 6.08 -2.34 7.53
CA ASN A 56 6.39 -3.03 6.27
C ASN A 56 6.60 -1.99 5.17
N GLU A 57 7.55 -2.27 4.28
CA GLU A 57 7.87 -1.40 3.16
C GLU A 57 7.30 -1.97 1.87
N TRP A 58 6.42 -1.22 1.22
CA TRP A 58 5.75 -1.59 -0.01
C TRP A 58 6.54 -1.03 -1.20
N THR A 59 7.29 -1.87 -1.91
CA THR A 59 8.04 -1.50 -3.13
C THR A 59 7.31 -2.01 -4.37
N LYS A 60 7.50 -1.35 -5.52
CA LYS A 60 6.92 -1.84 -6.77
C LYS A 60 7.75 -3.01 -7.29
N GLY A 61 7.11 -4.17 -7.46
CA GLY A 61 7.68 -5.34 -8.12
C GLY A 61 7.14 -5.53 -9.54
N PRO A 62 7.62 -6.55 -10.27
CA PRO A 62 7.05 -6.94 -11.55
C PRO A 62 5.60 -7.45 -11.37
N SER A 63 4.77 -7.29 -12.40
CA SER A 63 3.44 -7.90 -12.41
C SER A 63 3.49 -9.37 -12.80
N ARG A 64 2.79 -10.22 -12.04
CA ARG A 64 2.43 -11.59 -12.44
C ARG A 64 0.91 -11.80 -12.49
N THR A 65 0.16 -10.76 -12.12
CA THR A 65 -1.30 -10.74 -12.12
C THR A 65 -1.80 -10.17 -13.45
N GLN A 66 -2.54 -10.99 -14.20
CA GLN A 66 -3.09 -10.60 -15.50
C GLN A 66 -3.95 -9.33 -15.38
N GLY A 67 -3.70 -8.36 -16.27
CA GLY A 67 -4.43 -7.08 -16.30
C GLY A 67 -3.99 -6.04 -15.26
N GLN A 68 -2.97 -6.32 -14.45
CA GLN A 68 -2.39 -5.34 -13.52
C GLN A 68 -0.99 -4.93 -13.96
N ALA A 69 -0.67 -3.65 -13.83
CA ALA A 69 0.61 -3.10 -14.30
C ALA A 69 1.81 -3.54 -13.44
N PHE A 70 1.59 -3.84 -12.16
CA PHE A 70 2.63 -4.26 -11.22
C PHE A 70 1.98 -4.96 -10.02
N GLU A 71 2.81 -5.59 -9.19
CA GLU A 71 2.47 -6.06 -7.85
C GLU A 71 3.29 -5.28 -6.82
N TRP A 72 2.75 -5.12 -5.62
CA TRP A 72 3.52 -4.65 -4.48
C TRP A 72 4.37 -5.78 -3.93
N ASP A 73 5.68 -5.61 -3.94
CA ASP A 73 6.60 -6.45 -3.18
C ASP A 73 6.73 -5.85 -1.77
N VAL A 74 6.06 -6.48 -0.80
CA VAL A 74 5.95 -5.98 0.57
C VAL A 74 7.02 -6.64 1.43
N GLN A 75 8.05 -5.88 1.73
CA GLN A 75 9.16 -6.26 2.61
C GLN A 75 8.68 -6.21 4.06
N LEU A 76 8.69 -7.35 4.75
CA LEU A 76 8.08 -7.46 6.08
C LEU A 76 9.02 -6.95 7.18
N SER A 77 8.48 -6.11 8.07
CA SER A 77 9.12 -5.77 9.33
C SER A 77 9.08 -6.94 10.31
N THR A 78 9.75 -6.84 11.46
CA THR A 78 9.61 -7.83 12.56
C THR A 78 8.15 -8.07 12.94
N THR A 79 7.33 -7.01 12.97
CA THR A 79 5.89 -7.13 13.24
C THR A 79 5.15 -7.79 12.08
N GLY A 80 5.48 -7.41 10.84
CA GLY A 80 4.92 -8.02 9.63
C GLY A 80 5.18 -9.53 9.58
N LYS A 81 6.42 -9.95 9.86
CA LYS A 81 6.81 -11.37 9.89
C LYS A 81 6.01 -12.16 10.93
N LYS A 82 5.78 -11.59 12.12
CA LYS A 82 4.95 -12.24 13.16
C LYS A 82 3.48 -12.41 12.73
N GLN A 83 2.93 -11.46 11.96
CA GLN A 83 1.51 -11.47 11.58
C GLN A 83 1.22 -12.19 10.26
N LEU A 84 2.15 -12.08 9.30
CA LEU A 84 1.97 -12.49 7.91
C LEU A 84 3.07 -13.42 7.42
N GLY A 85 4.04 -13.80 8.27
CA GLY A 85 5.13 -14.70 7.90
C GLY A 85 4.63 -16.05 7.36
N TRP A 86 3.49 -16.54 7.87
CA TRP A 86 2.83 -17.76 7.36
C TRP A 86 2.41 -17.66 5.89
N ALA A 87 2.22 -16.45 5.37
CA ALA A 87 1.83 -16.21 3.99
C ALA A 87 3.02 -16.01 3.06
N THR A 88 4.24 -15.91 3.61
CA THR A 88 5.47 -15.73 2.83
C THR A 88 6.00 -17.08 2.37
N ARG A 89 6.82 -17.07 1.31
CA ARG A 89 7.50 -18.29 0.84
C ARG A 89 8.82 -18.53 1.58
N ASP A 90 9.48 -17.45 1.99
CA ASP A 90 10.85 -17.44 2.53
C ASP A 90 10.96 -16.76 3.91
N GLY A 91 9.86 -16.29 4.48
CA GLY A 91 9.83 -15.55 5.74
C GLY A 91 10.07 -14.04 5.62
N SER A 92 10.33 -13.50 4.42
CA SER A 92 10.87 -12.13 4.27
C SER A 92 9.89 -11.14 3.62
N HIS A 93 9.14 -11.57 2.60
CA HIS A 93 8.33 -10.66 1.79
C HIS A 93 7.07 -11.31 1.19
N LEU A 94 6.15 -10.47 0.72
CA LEU A 94 4.88 -10.87 0.10
C LEU A 94 4.62 -10.08 -1.17
N ASN A 95 4.25 -10.76 -2.25
CA ASN A 95 3.69 -10.08 -3.41
C ASN A 95 2.18 -9.87 -3.24
N ILE A 96 1.74 -8.63 -3.45
CA ILE A 96 0.36 -8.21 -3.25
C ILE A 96 -0.13 -7.47 -4.49
N SER A 97 -1.24 -7.91 -5.04
CA SER A 97 -1.91 -7.26 -6.17
C SER A 97 -2.46 -5.87 -5.80
N LEU A 98 -2.80 -5.05 -6.80
CA LEU A 98 -3.42 -3.73 -6.62
C LEU A 98 -4.83 -3.81 -5.99
N ASP A 99 -5.44 -5.00 -5.98
CA ASP A 99 -6.71 -5.29 -5.30
C ASP A 99 -6.54 -6.01 -3.95
N GLY A 100 -5.31 -6.15 -3.44
CA GLY A 100 -5.04 -6.60 -2.07
C GLY A 100 -5.09 -8.12 -1.87
N ARG A 101 -4.71 -8.88 -2.90
CA ARG A 101 -4.58 -10.34 -2.87
C ARG A 101 -3.11 -10.72 -2.83
N ILE A 102 -2.77 -11.77 -2.11
CA ILE A 102 -1.43 -12.38 -2.17
C ILE A 102 -1.32 -13.13 -3.51
N THR A 103 -0.23 -12.94 -4.26
CA THR A 103 -0.12 -13.37 -5.67
C THR A 103 0.91 -14.45 -5.95
N HIS A 104 1.82 -14.75 -5.02
CA HIS A 104 2.76 -15.86 -5.20
C HIS A 104 2.10 -17.22 -4.93
N LYS A 105 2.67 -18.27 -5.53
CA LYS A 105 2.27 -19.67 -5.41
C LYS A 105 3.28 -20.46 -4.60
#